data_AF-A0AAE0NYS0-F1
#
_entry.id   AF-A0AAE0NYS0-F1
#
_cell.length_a   1.000
_cell.length_b   1.000
_cell.length_c   1.000
_cell.angle_alpha   90.00
_cell.angle_beta   90.00
_cell.angle_gamma   90.00
#
_symmetry.space_group_name_H-M   'P 1'
#
loop_
_entity.id
_entity.type
_entity.pdbx_description
1 polymer ?
#
loop_
_entity_poly.entity_id
_entity_poly.type
_entity_poly.pdbx_seq_one_letter_code
_entity_poly.pdbx_strand_id
1 'polypeptide(L)'
;MQPRLVAELGELPALNITSLDNVYQQGKTDIIAAMSQICRKLMQDLGVKWKPQPVDEALRRCAIDWIKTELEPEVGTVSKRFLLSTDAGLKFTERCYEEGDFATKASMVKFASLAIYLDDIIDKDGAMASQAGSFLLSIMNRSSRKTTNRPSTHGIWLEVYRKVSVELASHMSDPLASSMILHSCTIFIESSALEFSIQKNQEKYYLVKSGVAEHARDEDERRLARDGGFDIPLPLDSDRLAPDGHLMPHGWPIWLRERTAVAEAFAITFFRPPGGVDLPVWAWVTAISEMRTFLLATNDLLSFSKELMDDDTTSSIAVITKERRLIDIPGSAPDGGWCLRDSVEEVFGKAVAAAARINRILRPTNPKTRYAPGGQSYSVAELVALLKRPPHELSNLNFDHADVMKALALKLWETHQKGYVIWHFACPRYRTYELFDYVRDMMGPESAGAEWLTESFRHVT
;
A
#
# COMPACT_ATOMS: atom_id res chain seq x y z
N MET A 1 23.94 -13.12 1.78
CA MET A 1 23.75 -12.02 0.81
C MET A 1 23.66 -10.66 1.55
N GLN A 2 24.52 -10.38 2.56
CA GLN A 2 24.24 -9.35 3.57
C GLN A 2 25.38 -8.37 4.01
N PRO A 3 26.70 -8.55 3.71
CA PRO A 3 27.70 -7.56 4.18
C PRO A 3 27.80 -6.27 3.35
N ARG A 4 27.48 -6.31 2.04
CA ARG A 4 27.66 -5.15 1.14
C ARG A 4 26.60 -4.06 1.30
N LEU A 5 25.42 -4.44 1.80
CA LEU A 5 24.26 -3.54 1.95
C LEU A 5 24.45 -2.52 3.08
N VAL A 6 25.04 -2.94 4.20
CA VAL A 6 25.34 -2.07 5.35
C VAL A 6 26.42 -1.04 4.98
N ALA A 7 27.35 -1.41 4.10
CA ALA A 7 28.39 -0.51 3.63
C ALA A 7 27.85 0.56 2.67
N GLU A 8 26.98 0.19 1.72
CA GLU A 8 26.41 1.14 0.74
C GLU A 8 25.35 2.09 1.35
N LEU A 9 24.58 1.63 2.35
CA LEU A 9 23.65 2.49 3.11
C LEU A 9 24.36 3.31 4.19
N GLY A 10 25.52 2.87 4.66
CA GLY A 10 26.36 3.57 5.64
C GLY A 10 27.02 4.85 5.10
N GLU A 11 27.08 5.04 3.78
CA GLU A 11 27.61 6.26 3.15
C GLU A 11 26.60 7.40 3.02
N LEU A 12 25.31 7.15 3.24
CA LEU A 12 24.30 8.22 3.30
C LEU A 12 24.50 9.00 4.63
N PRO A 13 24.46 10.34 4.66
CA PRO A 13 24.65 11.11 5.89
C PRO A 13 23.51 10.88 6.90
N ALA A 14 23.84 10.52 8.15
CA ALA A 14 22.87 10.25 9.20
C ALA A 14 21.90 11.44 9.35
N LEU A 15 20.65 11.25 8.93
CA LEU A 15 19.62 12.29 9.04
C LEU A 15 19.15 12.31 10.49
N ASN A 16 19.48 13.39 11.20
CA ASN A 16 18.99 13.61 12.57
C ASN A 16 17.59 14.21 12.48
N ILE A 17 16.57 13.41 12.77
CA ILE A 17 15.17 13.79 12.62
C ILE A 17 14.49 13.63 13.97
N THR A 18 14.81 14.56 14.88
CA THR A 18 13.97 14.84 16.04
C THR A 18 12.67 15.57 15.65
N SER A 19 12.63 16.22 14.47
CA SER A 19 11.42 16.79 13.85
C SER A 19 11.53 16.81 12.32
N LEU A 20 10.39 16.85 11.60
CA LEU A 20 10.37 17.03 10.13
C LEU A 20 11.05 18.33 9.71
N ASP A 21 11.07 19.37 10.55
CA ASP A 21 11.78 20.62 10.24
C ASP A 21 13.30 20.42 10.08
N ASN A 22 13.88 19.44 10.77
CA ASN A 22 15.30 19.11 10.61
C ASN A 22 15.59 18.41 9.27
N VAL A 23 14.63 17.69 8.69
CA VAL A 23 14.72 17.18 7.32
C VAL A 23 14.81 18.33 6.31
N TYR A 24 14.02 19.39 6.53
CA TYR A 24 14.06 20.57 5.68
C TYR A 24 15.38 21.33 5.81
N GLN A 25 15.98 21.39 7.01
CA GLN A 25 17.23 22.11 7.26
C GLN A 25 18.50 21.32 6.90
N GLN A 26 18.49 19.98 6.99
CA GLN A 26 19.64 19.14 6.63
C GLN A 26 19.75 18.85 5.12
N GLY A 27 18.94 19.50 4.30
CA GLY A 27 18.94 19.34 2.86
C GLY A 27 18.06 18.17 2.41
N LYS A 28 16.96 18.48 1.73
CA LYS A 28 16.03 17.52 1.10
C LYS A 28 16.74 16.49 0.20
N THR A 29 17.96 16.82 -0.23
CA THR A 29 18.81 16.06 -1.14
C THR A 29 19.07 14.63 -0.68
N ASP A 30 19.34 14.43 0.61
CA ASP A 30 19.81 13.12 1.11
C ASP A 30 18.69 12.09 1.24
N ILE A 31 17.47 12.52 1.65
CA ILE A 31 16.32 11.61 1.74
C ILE A 31 15.85 11.17 0.36
N ILE A 32 15.79 12.10 -0.60
CA ILE A 32 15.36 11.78 -1.96
C ILE A 32 16.34 10.80 -2.62
N ALA A 33 17.64 11.02 -2.43
CA ALA A 33 18.68 10.09 -2.90
C ALA A 33 18.55 8.71 -2.24
N ALA A 34 18.37 8.66 -0.91
CA ALA A 34 18.16 7.42 -0.17
C ALA A 34 16.92 6.66 -0.66
N MET A 35 15.78 7.33 -0.80
CA MET A 35 14.54 6.73 -1.30
C MET A 35 14.69 6.21 -2.73
N SER A 36 15.44 6.92 -3.58
CA SER A 36 15.72 6.48 -4.95
C SER A 36 16.61 5.24 -4.99
N GLN A 37 17.63 5.14 -4.12
CA GLN A 37 18.46 3.94 -3.98
C GLN A 37 17.64 2.75 -3.48
N ILE A 38 16.77 2.97 -2.48
CA ILE A 38 15.88 1.94 -1.93
C ILE A 38 14.90 1.45 -2.97
N CYS A 39 14.29 2.35 -3.74
CA CYS A 39 13.42 2.02 -4.87
C CYS A 39 14.15 1.19 -5.93
N ARG A 40 15.35 1.63 -6.35
CA ARG A 40 16.18 0.91 -7.32
C ARG A 40 16.53 -0.49 -6.81
N LYS A 41 16.95 -0.59 -5.56
CA LYS A 41 17.30 -1.87 -4.95
C LYS A 41 16.08 -2.79 -4.84
N LEU A 42 14.93 -2.26 -4.44
CA LEU A 42 13.68 -3.04 -4.40
C LEU A 42 13.37 -3.62 -5.77
N MET A 43 13.45 -2.81 -6.84
CA MET A 43 13.24 -3.30 -8.20
C MET A 43 14.25 -4.37 -8.61
N GLN A 44 15.53 -4.20 -8.27
CA GLN A 44 16.58 -5.18 -8.56
C GLN A 44 16.35 -6.50 -7.81
N ASP A 45 16.12 -6.44 -6.50
CA ASP A 45 15.93 -7.62 -5.63
C ASP A 45 14.67 -8.40 -6.03
N LEU A 46 13.63 -7.72 -6.53
CA LEU A 46 12.40 -8.33 -7.01
C LEU A 46 12.45 -8.74 -8.50
N GLY A 47 13.54 -8.44 -9.20
CA GLY A 47 13.67 -8.68 -10.63
C GLY A 47 12.59 -7.97 -11.46
N VAL A 48 12.17 -6.78 -11.00
CA VAL A 48 11.22 -5.92 -11.70
C VAL A 48 11.95 -5.33 -12.90
N LYS A 49 11.42 -5.63 -14.08
CA LYS A 49 11.83 -4.97 -15.32
C LYS A 49 10.70 -4.05 -15.73
N TRP A 50 11.04 -2.81 -16.05
CA TRP A 50 10.07 -1.90 -16.65
C TRP A 50 9.54 -2.51 -17.95
N LYS A 51 8.22 -2.51 -18.10
CA LYS A 51 7.54 -2.92 -19.31
C LYS A 51 6.43 -1.89 -19.55
N PRO A 52 6.41 -1.19 -20.70
CA PRO A 52 5.26 -0.39 -21.08
C PRO A 52 4.01 -1.27 -21.04
N GLN A 53 3.02 -0.88 -20.24
CA GLN A 53 1.76 -1.59 -20.16
C GLN A 53 0.86 -1.12 -21.31
N PRO A 54 0.42 -2.00 -22.22
CA PRO A 54 -0.56 -1.60 -23.22
C PRO A 54 -1.85 -1.19 -22.53
N VAL A 55 -2.49 -0.16 -23.08
CA VAL A 55 -3.79 0.30 -22.64
C VAL A 55 -4.85 -0.76 -22.94
N ASP A 56 -5.64 -1.13 -21.94
CA ASP A 56 -6.79 -2.03 -22.12
C ASP A 56 -8.06 -1.21 -22.43
N GLU A 57 -8.25 -0.89 -23.71
CA GLU A 57 -9.41 -0.11 -24.18
C GLU A 57 -10.77 -0.77 -23.90
N ALA A 58 -10.81 -2.11 -23.77
CA ALA A 58 -12.03 -2.80 -23.39
C ALA A 58 -12.35 -2.57 -21.91
N LEU A 59 -11.34 -2.67 -21.04
CA LEU A 59 -11.49 -2.44 -19.60
C LEU A 59 -11.86 -0.98 -19.30
N ARG A 60 -11.26 -0.02 -20.01
CA ARG A 60 -11.59 1.41 -19.89
C ARG A 60 -13.03 1.72 -20.27
N ARG A 61 -13.49 1.18 -21.40
CA ARG A 61 -14.90 1.32 -21.81
C ARG A 61 -15.84 0.69 -20.78
N CYS A 62 -15.50 -0.48 -20.25
CA CYS A 62 -16.27 -1.11 -19.17
C CYS A 62 -16.37 -0.23 -17.93
N ALA A 63 -15.26 0.42 -17.51
CA ALA A 63 -15.27 1.35 -16.38
C ALA A 63 -16.14 2.60 -16.66
N ILE A 64 -16.06 3.16 -17.86
CA ILE A 64 -16.89 4.31 -18.28
C ILE A 64 -18.37 3.92 -18.31
N ASP A 65 -18.70 2.78 -18.91
CA ASP A 65 -20.07 2.28 -19.01
C ASP A 65 -20.64 2.03 -17.61
N TRP A 66 -19.90 1.37 -16.71
CA TRP A 66 -20.29 1.22 -15.31
C TRP A 66 -20.56 2.57 -14.64
N ILE A 67 -19.68 3.55 -14.83
CA ILE A 67 -19.88 4.89 -14.26
C ILE A 67 -21.19 5.51 -14.77
N LYS A 68 -21.43 5.45 -16.08
CA LYS A 68 -22.59 6.10 -16.70
C LYS A 68 -23.92 5.39 -16.48
N THR A 69 -23.89 4.06 -16.46
CA THR A 69 -25.12 3.25 -16.50
C THR A 69 -25.52 2.70 -15.14
N GLU A 70 -24.57 2.56 -14.20
CA GLU A 70 -24.85 2.02 -12.86
C GLU A 70 -24.54 3.05 -11.77
N LEU A 71 -23.36 3.67 -11.79
CA LEU A 71 -22.92 4.52 -10.68
C LEU A 71 -23.61 5.89 -10.64
N GLU A 72 -23.55 6.67 -11.73
CA GLU A 72 -24.16 8.01 -11.81
C GLU A 72 -25.68 8.02 -11.55
N PRO A 73 -26.46 7.03 -12.02
CA PRO A 73 -27.87 6.90 -11.64
C PRO A 73 -28.10 6.73 -10.14
N GLU A 74 -27.17 6.09 -9.43
CA GLU A 74 -27.25 5.92 -7.98
C GLU A 74 -26.76 7.16 -7.23
N VAL A 75 -25.53 7.60 -7.50
CA VAL A 75 -24.82 8.61 -6.68
C VAL A 75 -24.95 10.05 -7.20
N GLY A 76 -25.56 10.24 -8.37
CA GLY A 76 -25.51 11.48 -9.13
C GLY A 76 -24.19 11.63 -9.91
N THR A 77 -23.95 12.82 -10.48
CA THR A 77 -22.71 13.09 -11.23
C THR A 77 -21.48 12.83 -10.36
N VAL A 78 -20.57 11.98 -10.85
CA VAL A 78 -19.34 11.66 -10.12
C VAL A 78 -18.38 12.84 -10.08
N SER A 79 -17.65 12.97 -8.98
CA SER A 79 -16.69 14.07 -8.80
C SER A 79 -15.41 13.85 -9.62
N LYS A 80 -14.67 14.94 -9.90
CA LYS A 80 -13.32 14.85 -10.48
C LYS A 80 -12.40 13.96 -9.64
N ARG A 81 -12.53 13.98 -8.31
CA ARG A 81 -11.75 13.14 -7.40
C ARG A 81 -12.03 11.65 -7.67
N PHE A 82 -13.29 11.25 -7.79
CA PHE A 82 -13.65 9.87 -8.11
C PHE A 82 -13.06 9.43 -9.47
N LEU A 83 -13.12 10.29 -10.50
CA LEU A 83 -12.53 9.98 -11.80
C LEU A 83 -11.01 9.76 -11.74
N LEU A 84 -10.29 10.52 -10.90
CA LEU A 84 -8.86 10.30 -10.66
C LEU A 84 -8.61 8.98 -9.91
N SER A 85 -9.46 8.64 -8.93
CA SER A 85 -9.41 7.32 -8.28
C SER A 85 -9.68 6.18 -9.26
N THR A 86 -10.57 6.38 -10.24
CA THR A 86 -10.82 5.41 -11.31
C THR A 86 -9.64 5.23 -12.24
N ASP A 87 -8.97 6.32 -12.67
CA ASP A 87 -7.74 6.22 -13.46
C ASP A 87 -6.64 5.44 -12.70
N ALA A 88 -6.48 5.72 -11.40
CA ALA A 88 -5.55 4.99 -10.55
C ALA A 88 -5.92 3.50 -10.44
N GLY A 89 -7.21 3.18 -10.25
CA GLY A 89 -7.74 1.81 -10.19
C GLY A 89 -7.62 1.04 -11.51
N LEU A 90 -7.79 1.72 -12.65
CA LEU A 90 -7.55 1.15 -13.99
C LEU A 90 -6.08 0.76 -14.14
N LYS A 91 -5.16 1.70 -13.91
CA LYS A 91 -3.71 1.47 -14.01
C LYS A 91 -3.23 0.39 -13.05
N PHE A 92 -3.81 0.33 -11.85
CA PHE A 92 -3.56 -0.74 -10.88
C PHE A 92 -3.97 -2.08 -11.47
N THR A 93 -5.20 -2.18 -11.99
CA THR A 93 -5.77 -3.42 -12.51
C THR A 93 -5.01 -3.91 -13.74
N GLU A 94 -4.72 -3.03 -14.70
CA GLU A 94 -3.97 -3.34 -15.93
C GLU A 94 -2.60 -3.96 -15.62
N ARG A 95 -1.94 -3.55 -14.54
CA ARG A 95 -0.59 -4.01 -14.16
C ARG A 95 -0.59 -5.18 -13.20
N CYS A 96 -1.36 -5.09 -12.13
CA CYS A 96 -1.36 -6.09 -11.06
C CYS A 96 -2.12 -7.36 -11.45
N TYR A 97 -2.97 -7.28 -12.48
CA TYR A 97 -3.78 -8.39 -12.98
C TYR A 97 -3.56 -8.57 -14.49
N GLU A 98 -2.33 -8.32 -15.00
CA GLU A 98 -2.01 -8.44 -16.43
C GLU A 98 -2.53 -9.76 -17.03
N GLU A 99 -2.30 -10.85 -16.30
CA GLU A 99 -2.70 -12.22 -16.64
C GLU A 99 -4.10 -12.58 -16.13
N GLY A 100 -4.92 -11.65 -15.64
CA GLY A 100 -6.30 -11.92 -15.19
C GLY A 100 -7.29 -11.97 -16.35
N ASP A 101 -8.38 -12.72 -16.18
CA ASP A 101 -9.49 -12.65 -17.14
C ASP A 101 -10.22 -11.30 -17.08
N PHE A 102 -10.98 -11.00 -18.13
CA PHE A 102 -11.67 -9.72 -18.26
C PHE A 102 -12.69 -9.48 -17.13
N ALA A 103 -13.39 -10.53 -16.67
CA ALA A 103 -14.41 -10.38 -15.63
C ALA A 103 -13.77 -10.01 -14.29
N THR A 104 -12.68 -10.69 -13.91
CA THR A 104 -11.89 -10.34 -12.73
C THR A 104 -11.33 -8.92 -12.82
N LYS A 105 -10.78 -8.53 -13.98
CA LYS A 105 -10.31 -7.15 -14.20
C LYS A 105 -11.44 -6.13 -14.07
N ALA A 106 -12.61 -6.40 -14.67
CA ALA A 106 -13.77 -5.51 -14.61
C ALA A 106 -14.24 -5.27 -13.17
N SER A 107 -14.33 -6.30 -12.35
CA SER A 107 -14.73 -6.12 -10.94
C SER A 107 -13.63 -5.52 -10.09
N MET A 108 -12.36 -5.82 -10.39
CA MET A 108 -11.22 -5.22 -9.72
C MET A 108 -11.11 -3.71 -9.98
N VAL A 109 -11.35 -3.24 -11.21
CA VAL A 109 -11.32 -1.80 -11.48
C VAL A 109 -12.41 -1.07 -10.70
N LYS A 110 -13.64 -1.59 -10.67
CA LYS A 110 -14.73 -1.01 -9.86
C LYS A 110 -14.32 -0.93 -8.38
N PHE A 111 -13.80 -2.05 -7.86
CA PHE A 111 -13.42 -2.17 -6.47
C PHE A 111 -12.26 -1.23 -6.09
N ALA A 112 -11.15 -1.28 -6.83
CA ALA A 112 -9.98 -0.46 -6.57
C ALA A 112 -10.30 1.04 -6.69
N SER A 113 -11.15 1.43 -7.65
CA SER A 113 -11.61 2.82 -7.79
C SER A 113 -12.31 3.32 -6.52
N LEU A 114 -13.23 2.51 -5.97
CA LEU A 114 -13.98 2.85 -4.76
C LEU A 114 -13.11 2.80 -3.51
N ALA A 115 -12.23 1.80 -3.38
CA ALA A 115 -11.33 1.70 -2.24
C ALA A 115 -10.43 2.95 -2.14
N ILE A 116 -9.79 3.35 -3.25
CA ILE A 116 -8.95 4.56 -3.32
C ILE A 116 -9.78 5.82 -3.04
N TYR A 117 -11.00 5.92 -3.58
CA TYR A 117 -11.85 7.07 -3.35
C TYR A 117 -12.33 7.18 -1.89
N LEU A 118 -12.67 6.04 -1.27
CA LEU A 118 -13.17 5.98 0.09
C LEU A 118 -12.08 6.25 1.12
N ASP A 119 -10.87 5.74 0.89
CA ASP A 119 -9.64 6.12 1.61
C ASP A 119 -9.52 7.66 1.67
N ASP A 120 -9.49 8.32 0.51
CA ASP A 120 -9.32 9.77 0.41
C ASP A 120 -10.46 10.61 1.05
N ILE A 121 -11.70 10.11 1.04
CA ILE A 121 -12.86 10.87 1.51
C ILE A 121 -13.16 10.62 2.98
N ILE A 122 -12.93 9.41 3.49
CA ILE A 122 -13.08 9.12 4.93
C ILE A 122 -12.08 9.96 5.71
N ASP A 123 -10.84 10.08 5.23
CA ASP A 123 -9.79 10.87 5.86
C ASP A 123 -10.10 12.38 5.92
N LYS A 124 -10.95 12.88 5.01
CA LYS A 124 -11.19 14.33 4.84
C LYS A 124 -12.58 14.78 5.27
N ASP A 125 -13.54 13.87 5.39
CA ASP A 125 -14.94 14.19 5.67
C ASP A 125 -15.41 13.45 6.92
N GLY A 126 -15.54 14.18 8.03
CA GLY A 126 -16.01 13.63 9.30
C GLY A 126 -17.44 13.08 9.26
N ALA A 127 -18.30 13.53 8.34
CA ALA A 127 -19.62 12.94 8.15
C ALA A 127 -19.51 11.58 7.45
N MET A 128 -18.60 11.44 6.49
CA MET A 128 -18.28 10.15 5.87
C MET A 128 -17.68 9.19 6.90
N ALA A 129 -16.67 9.62 7.65
CA ALA A 129 -16.02 8.80 8.67
C ALA A 129 -17.02 8.29 9.73
N SER A 130 -17.92 9.15 10.20
CA SER A 130 -18.99 8.77 11.13
C SER A 130 -19.89 7.67 10.56
N GLN A 131 -20.27 7.77 9.28
CA GLN A 131 -21.10 6.76 8.63
C GLN A 131 -20.33 5.45 8.40
N ALA A 132 -19.06 5.54 8.00
CA ALA A 132 -18.15 4.41 7.86
C ALA A 132 -17.99 3.64 9.20
N GLY A 133 -17.90 4.35 10.32
CA GLY A 133 -17.85 3.73 11.66
C GLY A 133 -19.13 2.96 12.05
N SER A 134 -20.25 3.20 11.36
CA SER A 134 -21.51 2.46 11.56
C SER A 134 -21.78 1.40 10.47
N PHE A 135 -20.83 1.20 9.55
CA PHE A 135 -21.03 0.44 8.32
C PHE A 135 -21.47 -1.01 8.59
N LEU A 136 -20.74 -1.77 9.40
CA LEU A 136 -21.09 -3.16 9.71
C LEU A 136 -22.43 -3.28 10.44
N LEU A 137 -22.69 -2.41 11.42
CA LEU A 137 -23.98 -2.36 12.12
C LEU A 137 -25.12 -2.10 11.14
N SER A 138 -24.91 -1.25 10.14
CA SER A 138 -25.91 -0.97 9.11
C SER A 138 -26.20 -2.18 8.22
N ILE A 139 -25.16 -2.95 7.86
CA ILE A 139 -25.28 -4.18 7.06
C ILE A 139 -26.06 -5.23 7.86
N MET A 140 -25.66 -5.47 9.11
CA MET A 140 -26.31 -6.47 9.97
C MET A 140 -27.78 -6.13 10.24
N ASN A 141 -28.10 -4.85 10.44
CA ASN A 141 -29.48 -4.43 10.72
C ASN A 141 -30.40 -4.49 9.49
N ARG A 142 -29.90 -4.27 8.27
CA ARG A 142 -30.73 -4.33 7.05
C ARG A 142 -31.24 -5.73 6.74
N SER A 143 -30.47 -6.77 7.07
CA SER A 143 -30.94 -8.15 6.95
C SER A 143 -32.19 -8.44 7.79
N SER A 144 -32.50 -7.61 8.79
CA SER A 144 -33.66 -7.79 9.67
C SER A 144 -34.84 -6.83 9.40
N ARG A 145 -34.67 -5.77 8.58
CA ARG A 145 -35.71 -4.75 8.38
C ARG A 145 -35.88 -4.34 6.92
N LYS A 146 -37.09 -4.50 6.38
CA LYS A 146 -37.56 -3.89 5.11
C LYS A 146 -37.77 -2.38 5.25
N THR A 147 -36.79 -1.63 5.75
CA THR A 147 -36.94 -0.18 5.88
C THR A 147 -36.74 0.51 4.53
N THR A 148 -37.75 1.28 4.12
CA THR A 148 -37.88 2.01 2.85
C THR A 148 -37.15 3.37 2.82
N ASN A 149 -36.37 3.71 3.86
CA ASN A 149 -35.70 5.00 3.90
C ASN A 149 -34.49 5.03 2.97
N ARG A 150 -34.49 5.99 2.05
CA ARG A 150 -33.39 6.27 1.12
C ARG A 150 -32.12 6.63 1.94
N PRO A 151 -30.94 6.09 1.60
CA PRO A 151 -29.70 6.44 2.27
C PRO A 151 -29.41 7.95 2.17
N SER A 152 -28.65 8.49 3.12
CA SER A 152 -27.98 9.79 2.97
C SER A 152 -27.04 9.77 1.76
N THR A 153 -26.67 10.95 1.24
CA THR A 153 -25.72 11.07 0.11
C THR A 153 -24.36 10.45 0.40
N HIS A 154 -23.88 10.47 1.65
CA HIS A 154 -22.66 9.76 2.04
C HIS A 154 -22.90 8.25 2.15
N GLY A 155 -24.05 7.85 2.67
CA GLY A 155 -24.42 6.44 2.85
C GLY A 155 -24.60 5.70 1.53
N ILE A 156 -24.82 6.42 0.43
CA ILE A 156 -24.92 5.82 -0.90
C ILE A 156 -23.58 5.32 -1.42
N TRP A 157 -22.46 5.99 -1.13
CA TRP A 157 -21.13 5.54 -1.53
C TRP A 157 -20.72 4.26 -0.81
N LEU A 158 -21.04 4.16 0.49
CA LEU A 158 -20.85 2.94 1.26
C LEU A 158 -21.75 1.80 0.76
N GLU A 159 -22.95 2.11 0.30
CA GLU A 159 -23.84 1.12 -0.32
C GLU A 159 -23.32 0.62 -1.67
N VAL A 160 -22.81 1.51 -2.52
CA VAL A 160 -22.14 1.14 -3.77
C VAL A 160 -20.92 0.28 -3.48
N TYR A 161 -20.08 0.67 -2.52
CA TYR A 161 -18.92 -0.12 -2.11
C TYR A 161 -19.30 -1.51 -1.60
N ARG A 162 -20.39 -1.62 -0.82
CA ARG A 162 -20.95 -2.92 -0.40
C ARG A 162 -21.33 -3.78 -1.60
N LYS A 163 -22.07 -3.23 -2.59
CA LYS A 163 -22.47 -3.96 -3.80
C LYS A 163 -21.25 -4.45 -4.59
N VAL A 164 -20.28 -3.57 -4.83
CA VAL A 164 -19.05 -3.90 -5.57
C VAL A 164 -18.18 -4.89 -4.81
N SER A 165 -18.12 -4.83 -3.48
CA SER A 165 -17.41 -5.83 -2.67
C SER A 165 -18.06 -7.22 -2.75
N VAL A 166 -19.40 -7.28 -2.77
CA VAL A 166 -20.15 -8.53 -2.96
C VAL A 166 -19.96 -9.07 -4.38
N GLU A 167 -19.99 -8.21 -5.40
CA GLU A 167 -19.67 -8.56 -6.78
C GLU A 167 -18.27 -9.20 -6.83
N LEU A 168 -17.25 -8.51 -6.32
CA LEU A 168 -15.86 -9.00 -6.28
C LEU A 168 -15.73 -10.35 -5.56
N ALA A 169 -16.34 -10.51 -4.40
CA ALA A 169 -16.29 -11.76 -3.64
C ALA A 169 -16.99 -12.92 -4.39
N SER A 170 -18.06 -12.61 -5.12
CA SER A 170 -18.84 -13.58 -5.90
C SER A 170 -18.10 -14.04 -7.17
N HIS A 171 -17.00 -13.36 -7.56
CA HIS A 171 -16.10 -13.86 -8.59
C HIS A 171 -15.25 -15.05 -8.15
N MET A 172 -15.10 -15.28 -6.85
CA MET A 172 -14.43 -16.48 -6.35
C MET A 172 -15.46 -17.62 -6.23
N SER A 173 -15.16 -18.79 -6.80
CA SER A 173 -15.99 -19.99 -6.67
C SER A 173 -15.84 -20.66 -5.31
N ASP A 174 -14.70 -20.46 -4.63
CA ASP A 174 -14.46 -20.97 -3.28
C ASP A 174 -15.12 -20.04 -2.23
N PRO A 175 -16.12 -20.52 -1.46
CA PRO A 175 -16.83 -19.70 -0.49
C PRO A 175 -15.94 -19.14 0.63
N LEU A 176 -14.86 -19.83 0.98
CA LEU A 176 -13.92 -19.36 1.99
C LEU A 176 -13.13 -18.16 1.44
N ALA A 177 -12.66 -18.23 0.19
CA ALA A 177 -12.01 -17.11 -0.47
C ALA A 177 -12.94 -15.88 -0.58
N SER A 178 -14.20 -16.08 -0.99
CA SER A 178 -15.22 -15.03 -1.02
C SER A 178 -15.42 -14.40 0.36
N SER A 179 -15.51 -15.22 1.41
CA SER A 179 -15.69 -14.74 2.79
C SER A 179 -14.50 -13.92 3.28
N MET A 180 -13.27 -14.34 2.96
CA MET A 180 -12.06 -13.60 3.28
C MET A 180 -12.01 -12.23 2.58
N ILE A 181 -12.42 -12.15 1.32
CA ILE A 181 -12.53 -10.87 0.59
C ILE A 181 -13.52 -9.94 1.31
N LEU A 182 -14.74 -10.41 1.59
CA LEU A 182 -15.77 -9.60 2.26
C LEU A 182 -15.32 -9.12 3.65
N HIS A 183 -14.62 -9.98 4.39
CA HIS A 183 -14.05 -9.63 5.69
C HIS A 183 -13.04 -8.50 5.56
N SER A 184 -12.08 -8.62 4.63
CA SER A 184 -11.07 -7.59 4.36
C SER A 184 -11.71 -6.27 3.93
N CYS A 185 -12.71 -6.30 3.03
CA CYS A 185 -13.43 -5.11 2.59
C CYS A 185 -14.17 -4.39 3.72
N THR A 186 -14.72 -5.15 4.68
CA THR A 186 -15.44 -4.60 5.84
C THR A 186 -14.49 -3.95 6.83
N ILE A 187 -13.41 -4.66 7.19
CA ILE A 187 -12.37 -4.17 8.10
C ILE A 187 -11.77 -2.86 7.60
N PHE A 188 -11.55 -2.73 6.29
CA PHE A 188 -11.03 -1.52 5.66
C PHE A 188 -11.85 -0.28 6.02
N ILE A 189 -13.18 -0.34 5.85
CA ILE A 189 -14.06 0.82 6.09
C ILE A 189 -14.09 1.20 7.57
N GLU A 190 -14.21 0.22 8.46
CA GLU A 190 -14.22 0.47 9.91
C GLU A 190 -12.90 1.07 10.39
N SER A 191 -11.79 0.57 9.85
CA SER A 191 -10.45 0.97 10.27
C SER A 191 -10.08 2.34 9.71
N SER A 192 -10.53 2.68 8.50
CA SER A 192 -10.37 4.04 7.94
C SER A 192 -11.14 5.07 8.79
N ALA A 193 -12.34 4.74 9.27
CA ALA A 193 -13.10 5.60 10.18
C ALA A 193 -12.41 5.78 11.55
N LEU A 194 -11.77 4.72 12.04
CA LEU A 194 -10.97 4.75 13.26
C LEU A 194 -9.72 5.60 13.10
N GLU A 195 -9.01 5.46 11.97
CA GLU A 195 -7.84 6.27 11.61
C GLU A 195 -8.18 7.76 11.61
N PHE A 196 -9.26 8.16 10.92
CA PHE A 196 -9.78 9.53 10.95
C PHE A 196 -10.04 10.04 12.37
N SER A 197 -10.67 9.21 13.21
CA SER A 197 -11.00 9.59 14.59
C SER A 197 -9.75 9.84 15.44
N ILE A 198 -8.70 9.04 15.21
CA ILE A 198 -7.41 9.19 15.90
C ILE A 198 -6.70 10.45 15.44
N GLN A 199 -6.59 10.67 14.13
CA GLN A 199 -5.97 11.87 13.57
C GLN A 199 -6.64 13.15 14.11
N LYS A 200 -7.98 13.21 14.07
CA LYS A 200 -8.74 14.36 14.61
C LYS A 200 -8.55 14.58 16.10
N ASN A 201 -8.43 13.51 16.89
CA ASN A 201 -8.17 13.63 18.32
C ASN A 201 -6.74 14.12 18.61
N GLN A 202 -5.77 13.71 17.78
CA GLN A 202 -4.40 14.23 17.85
C GLN A 202 -4.37 15.73 17.53
N GLU A 203 -5.01 16.19 16.46
CA GLU A 203 -5.08 17.61 16.08
C GLU A 203 -5.64 18.49 17.20
N LYS A 204 -6.75 18.08 17.82
CA LYS A 204 -7.36 18.81 18.94
C LYS A 204 -6.38 18.95 20.10
N TYR A 205 -5.62 17.91 20.41
CA TYR A 205 -4.65 17.93 21.49
C TYR A 205 -3.49 18.90 21.21
N TYR A 206 -3.00 18.95 19.97
CA TYR A 206 -1.99 19.93 19.56
C TYR A 206 -2.49 21.37 19.63
N LEU A 207 -3.75 21.64 19.30
CA LEU A 207 -4.34 22.98 19.42
C LEU A 207 -4.48 23.44 20.88
N VAL A 208 -4.84 22.54 21.80
CA VAL A 208 -4.89 22.88 23.22
C VAL A 208 -3.49 23.16 23.76
N LYS A 209 -2.49 22.34 23.40
CA LYS A 209 -1.11 22.54 23.85
C LYS A 209 -0.46 23.78 23.25
N SER A 210 -0.69 24.10 21.98
CA SER A 210 -0.15 25.32 21.36
C SER A 210 -0.72 26.58 22.00
N GLY A 211 -2.03 26.63 22.32
CA GLY A 211 -2.61 27.75 23.07
C GLY A 211 -2.05 27.89 24.49
N VAL A 212 -1.81 26.76 25.19
CA VAL A 212 -1.17 26.78 26.53
C VAL A 212 0.32 27.14 26.44
N ALA A 213 1.03 26.66 25.41
CA ALA A 213 2.44 26.95 25.19
C ALA A 213 2.67 28.37 24.68
N GLU A 214 1.75 28.97 23.91
CA GLU A 214 1.80 30.40 23.58
C GLU A 214 1.58 31.26 24.81
N HIS A 215 0.66 30.89 25.72
CA HIS A 215 0.52 31.58 27.00
C HIS A 215 1.75 31.39 27.92
N ALA A 216 2.32 30.19 27.97
CA ALA A 216 3.52 29.92 28.75
C ALA A 216 4.77 30.58 28.13
N ARG A 217 4.90 30.62 26.80
CA ARG A 217 5.96 31.36 26.10
C ARG A 217 5.81 32.86 26.30
N ASP A 218 4.60 33.41 26.34
CA ASP A 218 4.41 34.83 26.61
C ASP A 218 4.74 35.18 28.07
N GLU A 219 4.61 34.24 29.02
CA GLU A 219 5.11 34.40 30.40
C GLU A 219 6.62 34.15 30.55
N ASP A 220 7.18 33.15 29.85
CA ASP A 220 8.60 32.83 29.89
C ASP A 220 9.43 33.80 29.06
N GLU A 221 8.96 34.34 27.93
CA GLU A 221 9.60 35.45 27.22
C GLU A 221 9.60 36.72 28.09
N ARG A 222 8.53 36.97 28.86
CA ARG A 222 8.50 38.06 29.87
C ARG A 222 9.46 37.81 31.05
N ARG A 223 9.81 36.56 31.36
CA ARG A 223 10.82 36.19 32.37
C ARG A 223 12.24 36.21 31.80
N LEU A 224 12.46 35.66 30.62
CA LEU A 224 13.74 35.60 29.90
C LEU A 224 14.22 37.00 29.47
N ALA A 225 13.30 37.91 29.15
CA ALA A 225 13.62 39.33 28.96
C ALA A 225 14.17 40.02 30.22
N ARG A 226 14.01 39.43 31.42
CA ARG A 226 14.60 39.94 32.66
C ARG A 226 15.96 39.33 32.99
N ASP A 227 16.23 38.10 32.55
CA ASP A 227 17.36 37.31 33.04
C ASP A 227 18.41 36.91 31.97
N GLY A 228 18.48 37.62 30.84
CA GLY A 228 19.71 37.77 30.03
C GLY A 228 20.48 36.51 29.58
N GLY A 229 19.89 35.32 29.65
CA GLY A 229 20.50 34.03 29.33
C GLY A 229 19.97 33.46 28.03
N PHE A 230 20.89 33.15 27.11
CA PHE A 230 20.59 32.49 25.85
C PHE A 230 20.53 30.98 26.10
N ASP A 231 19.34 30.41 26.20
CA ASP A 231 19.14 28.95 26.17
C ASP A 231 18.49 28.53 24.85
N ILE A 232 19.06 27.47 24.28
CA ILE A 232 18.59 26.82 23.06
C ILE A 232 17.25 26.15 23.38
N PRO A 233 16.15 26.40 22.63
CA PRO A 233 14.89 25.74 22.89
C PRO A 233 15.03 24.22 22.69
N LEU A 234 14.85 23.45 23.76
CA LEU A 234 14.53 22.03 23.63
C LEU A 234 13.25 21.92 22.79
N PRO A 235 13.23 21.11 21.71
CA PRO A 235 11.98 20.83 21.03
C PRO A 235 11.02 20.26 22.07
N LEU A 236 9.85 20.87 22.21
CA LEU A 236 8.80 20.31 23.07
C LEU A 236 8.56 18.86 22.60
N ASP A 237 8.89 17.91 23.46
CA ASP A 237 8.44 16.52 23.42
C ASP A 237 6.91 16.50 23.43
N SER A 238 6.30 16.75 22.28
CA SER A 238 4.88 16.56 22.02
C SER A 238 4.55 15.10 21.73
N ASP A 239 5.47 14.18 22.03
CA ASP A 239 5.34 12.76 21.78
C ASP A 239 4.25 12.14 22.64
N ARG A 240 3.05 12.12 22.05
CA ARG A 240 1.99 11.10 22.14
C ARG A 240 1.81 10.44 23.51
N LEU A 241 1.67 11.27 24.53
CA LEU A 241 0.87 10.91 25.69
C LEU A 241 -0.59 10.83 25.23
N ALA A 242 -1.24 9.70 25.49
CA ALA A 242 -2.69 9.61 25.55
C ALA A 242 -3.23 10.72 26.48
N PRO A 243 -4.53 11.06 26.43
CA PRO A 243 -5.11 12.13 27.25
C PRO A 243 -4.80 12.04 28.75
N ASP A 244 -4.36 10.87 29.23
CA ASP A 244 -3.98 10.53 30.59
C ASP A 244 -2.46 10.41 30.86
N GLY A 245 -1.58 10.66 29.89
CA GLY A 245 -0.14 10.48 30.08
C GLY A 245 0.39 9.09 29.70
N HIS A 246 -0.42 8.21 29.11
CA HIS A 246 0.06 6.88 28.72
C HIS A 246 0.62 6.86 27.29
N LEU A 247 1.78 6.24 27.11
CA LEU A 247 2.34 5.94 25.79
C LEU A 247 1.28 5.18 24.96
N MET A 248 1.12 5.54 23.68
CA MET A 248 0.36 4.66 22.78
C MET A 248 0.96 3.25 22.88
N PRO A 249 0.13 2.20 23.05
CA PRO A 249 0.64 0.84 23.18
C PRO A 249 1.55 0.50 21.99
N HIS A 250 2.72 -0.07 22.30
CA HIS A 250 3.63 -0.62 21.30
C HIS A 250 2.86 -1.49 20.29
N GLY A 251 3.10 -1.28 19.00
CA GLY A 251 2.45 -2.02 17.92
C GLY A 251 1.05 -1.56 17.51
N TRP A 252 0.42 -0.58 18.18
CA TRP A 252 -0.85 0.02 17.72
C TRP A 252 -0.81 0.50 16.25
N PRO A 253 0.23 1.23 15.81
CA PRO A 253 0.31 1.75 14.44
C PRO A 253 0.34 0.64 13.40
N ILE A 254 1.10 -0.42 13.69
CA ILE A 254 1.18 -1.63 12.86
C ILE A 254 -0.20 -2.29 12.80
N TRP A 255 -0.88 -2.43 13.94
CA TRP A 255 -2.22 -3.02 14.03
C TRP A 255 -3.26 -2.25 13.19
N LEU A 256 -3.23 -0.92 13.23
CA LEU A 256 -4.15 -0.07 12.45
C LEU A 256 -3.83 -0.19 10.96
N ARG A 257 -2.55 -0.11 10.61
CA ARG A 257 -2.08 -0.22 9.22
C ARG A 257 -2.44 -1.55 8.57
N GLU A 258 -2.35 -2.65 9.31
CA GLU A 258 -2.77 -3.97 8.84
C GLU A 258 -4.26 -4.05 8.46
N ARG A 259 -5.08 -3.11 8.94
CA ARG A 259 -6.52 -3.09 8.72
C ARG A 259 -7.00 -2.00 7.78
N THR A 260 -6.27 -0.90 7.67
CA THR A 260 -6.58 0.20 6.74
C THR A 260 -6.12 -0.09 5.31
N ALA A 261 -5.43 -1.21 5.08
CA ALA A 261 -5.14 -1.69 3.73
C ALA A 261 -6.06 -2.84 3.33
N VAL A 262 -6.62 -2.75 2.12
CA VAL A 262 -7.35 -3.87 1.50
C VAL A 262 -6.42 -4.93 0.89
N ALA A 263 -5.23 -5.11 1.48
CA ALA A 263 -4.16 -5.93 0.92
C ALA A 263 -4.55 -7.40 0.75
N GLU A 264 -5.32 -7.96 1.68
CA GLU A 264 -5.79 -9.36 1.58
C GLU A 264 -6.77 -9.54 0.41
N ALA A 265 -7.73 -8.64 0.22
CA ALA A 265 -8.66 -8.74 -0.91
C ALA A 265 -7.93 -8.64 -2.27
N PHE A 266 -6.95 -7.74 -2.38
CA PHE A 266 -6.08 -7.69 -3.56
C PHE A 266 -5.28 -8.98 -3.73
N ALA A 267 -4.79 -9.56 -2.65
CA ALA A 267 -3.99 -10.78 -2.71
C ALA A 267 -4.82 -12.01 -3.15
N ILE A 268 -6.05 -12.14 -2.66
CA ILE A 268 -6.90 -13.31 -2.96
C ILE A 268 -7.36 -13.31 -4.42
N THR A 269 -7.71 -12.13 -4.94
CA THR A 269 -8.40 -12.01 -6.24
C THR A 269 -7.53 -12.32 -7.45
N PHE A 270 -6.20 -12.23 -7.35
CA PHE A 270 -5.31 -12.63 -8.45
C PHE A 270 -5.11 -14.15 -8.56
N PHE A 271 -5.59 -14.95 -7.60
CA PHE A 271 -5.56 -16.42 -7.69
C PHE A 271 -6.68 -17.02 -8.55
N ARG A 272 -7.41 -16.17 -9.28
CA ARG A 272 -8.30 -16.52 -10.38
C ARG A 272 -7.62 -16.26 -11.73
N PRO A 273 -6.80 -17.19 -12.23
CA PRO A 273 -6.18 -17.10 -13.56
C PRO A 273 -7.22 -17.16 -14.70
N PRO A 274 -6.79 -16.92 -15.95
CA PRO A 274 -7.65 -16.97 -17.11
C PRO A 274 -8.30 -18.33 -17.32
N GLY A 275 -9.47 -18.32 -17.94
CA GLY A 275 -10.17 -19.54 -18.31
C GLY A 275 -10.93 -20.19 -17.16
N GLY A 276 -11.31 -19.40 -16.15
CA GLY A 276 -12.32 -19.73 -15.15
C GLY A 276 -11.92 -20.80 -14.13
N VAL A 277 -10.63 -21.01 -13.92
CA VAL A 277 -10.12 -21.98 -12.94
C VAL A 277 -9.68 -21.22 -11.70
N ASP A 278 -10.39 -21.36 -10.59
CA ASP A 278 -9.90 -20.82 -9.32
C ASP A 278 -8.86 -21.77 -8.73
N LEU A 279 -7.74 -21.21 -8.27
CA LEU A 279 -6.81 -21.98 -7.46
C LEU A 279 -7.44 -22.24 -6.08
N PRO A 280 -7.44 -23.50 -5.61
CA PRO A 280 -8.03 -23.84 -4.33
C PRO A 280 -7.29 -23.13 -3.21
N VAL A 281 -8.02 -22.72 -2.16
CA VAL A 281 -7.50 -21.90 -1.05
C VAL A 281 -6.22 -22.49 -0.44
N TRP A 282 -6.15 -23.82 -0.27
CA TRP A 282 -4.98 -24.47 0.31
C TRP A 282 -3.67 -24.25 -0.47
N ALA A 283 -3.74 -23.92 -1.76
CA ALA A 283 -2.57 -23.71 -2.61
C ALA A 283 -1.82 -22.40 -2.29
N TRP A 284 -2.50 -21.42 -1.68
CA TRP A 284 -1.96 -20.08 -1.46
C TRP A 284 -2.22 -19.50 -0.07
N VAL A 285 -3.19 -20.00 0.69
CA VAL A 285 -3.59 -19.42 2.00
C VAL A 285 -2.46 -19.36 3.01
N THR A 286 -1.51 -20.29 2.97
CA THR A 286 -0.34 -20.30 3.86
C THR A 286 0.62 -19.14 3.60
N ALA A 287 0.52 -18.48 2.44
CA ALA A 287 1.32 -17.32 2.06
C ALA A 287 0.56 -15.99 2.23
N ILE A 288 -0.73 -15.99 2.58
CA ILE A 288 -1.57 -14.78 2.56
C ILE A 288 -1.09 -13.71 3.54
N SER A 289 -0.65 -14.11 4.74
CA SER A 289 -0.11 -13.19 5.74
C SER A 289 1.17 -12.50 5.23
N GLU A 290 2.04 -13.23 4.55
CA GLU A 290 3.26 -12.69 3.96
C GLU A 290 2.97 -11.79 2.76
N MET A 291 1.98 -12.12 1.93
CA MET A 291 1.52 -11.25 0.83
C MET A 291 1.00 -9.93 1.38
N ARG A 292 0.21 -9.98 2.45
CA ARG A 292 -0.25 -8.78 3.16
C ARG A 292 0.93 -7.95 3.65
N THR A 293 1.90 -8.56 4.35
CA THR A 293 3.12 -7.86 4.79
C THR A 293 3.88 -7.23 3.63
N PHE A 294 4.03 -7.94 2.51
CA PHE A 294 4.68 -7.40 1.32
C PHE A 294 3.96 -6.19 0.76
N LEU A 295 2.64 -6.30 0.55
CA LEU A 295 1.83 -5.23 -0.05
C LEU A 295 1.83 -3.98 0.83
N LEU A 296 1.67 -4.14 2.15
CA LEU A 296 1.74 -3.06 3.13
C LEU A 296 3.09 -2.36 3.12
N ALA A 297 4.17 -3.12 3.34
CA ALA A 297 5.52 -2.55 3.43
C ALA A 297 5.95 -1.90 2.10
N THR A 298 5.58 -2.50 0.97
CA THR A 298 5.88 -1.93 -0.36
C THR A 298 5.09 -0.66 -0.60
N ASN A 299 3.81 -0.62 -0.21
CA ASN A 299 3.02 0.61 -0.31
C ASN A 299 3.64 1.70 0.56
N ASP A 300 3.93 1.41 1.83
CA ASP A 300 4.54 2.37 2.77
C ASP A 300 5.85 2.95 2.20
N LEU A 301 6.73 2.11 1.63
CA LEU A 301 7.99 2.58 1.03
C LEU A 301 7.76 3.47 -0.19
N LEU A 302 6.87 3.05 -1.09
CA LEU A 302 6.69 3.71 -2.38
C LEU A 302 5.76 4.94 -2.28
N SER A 303 4.93 5.02 -1.23
CA SER A 303 4.13 6.20 -0.91
C SER A 303 4.83 7.18 0.01
N PHE A 304 5.89 6.77 0.72
CA PHE A 304 6.55 7.62 1.70
C PHE A 304 6.98 8.99 1.16
N SER A 305 7.44 9.06 -0.09
CA SER A 305 7.81 10.34 -0.72
C SER A 305 6.63 11.31 -0.81
N LYS A 306 5.44 10.82 -1.20
CA LYS A 306 4.21 11.63 -1.23
C LYS A 306 3.84 12.10 0.18
N GLU A 307 3.95 11.19 1.15
CA GLU A 307 3.55 11.43 2.54
C GLU A 307 4.45 12.48 3.19
N LEU A 308 5.76 12.42 2.93
CA LEU A 308 6.70 13.46 3.32
C LEU A 308 6.36 14.82 2.70
N MET A 309 5.97 14.85 1.43
CA MET A 309 5.62 16.11 0.74
C MET A 309 4.28 16.69 1.19
N ASP A 310 3.41 15.86 1.76
CA ASP A 310 2.12 16.25 2.33
C ASP A 310 2.23 16.51 3.85
N ASP A 311 3.45 16.51 4.41
CA ASP A 311 3.77 16.62 5.84
C ASP A 311 2.98 15.61 6.71
N ASP A 312 2.73 14.41 6.17
CA ASP A 312 1.99 13.35 6.85
C ASP A 312 2.85 12.70 7.95
N THR A 313 2.58 13.15 9.18
CA THR A 313 3.24 12.66 10.38
C THR A 313 2.67 11.35 10.93
N THR A 314 1.67 10.79 10.25
CA THR A 314 0.93 9.58 10.60
C THR A 314 1.22 8.39 9.69
N SER A 315 2.04 8.57 8.65
CA SER A 315 2.58 7.48 7.85
C SER A 315 3.22 6.38 8.71
N SER A 316 3.10 5.13 8.27
CA SER A 316 3.65 3.94 8.94
C SER A 316 5.13 4.11 9.31
N ILE A 317 5.95 4.63 8.39
CA ILE A 317 7.38 4.88 8.61
C ILE A 317 7.61 5.99 9.66
N ALA A 318 6.88 7.11 9.59
CA ALA A 318 7.01 8.17 10.58
C ALA A 318 6.62 7.68 11.98
N VAL A 319 5.58 6.85 12.05
CA VAL A 319 5.13 6.31 13.33
C VAL A 319 6.10 5.28 13.91
N ILE A 320 6.62 4.35 13.09
CA ILE A 320 7.68 3.42 13.52
C ILE A 320 8.87 4.22 14.06
N THR A 321 9.28 5.26 13.35
CA THR A 321 10.44 6.10 13.76
C THR A 321 10.24 6.66 15.16
N LYS A 322 9.09 7.29 15.41
CA LYS A 322 8.74 7.88 16.71
C LYS A 322 8.66 6.81 17.80
N GLU A 323 7.93 5.73 17.54
CA GLU A 323 7.74 4.64 18.50
C GLU A 323 9.07 4.05 18.95
N ARG A 324 9.96 3.73 18.00
CA ARG A 324 11.26 3.11 18.27
C ARG A 324 12.19 4.06 19.03
N ARG A 325 12.19 5.35 18.68
CA ARG A 325 12.97 6.38 19.36
C ARG A 325 12.50 6.59 20.79
N LEU A 326 11.18 6.58 21.01
CA LEU A 326 10.55 6.77 22.33
C LEU A 326 10.82 5.65 23.33
N ILE A 327 11.12 4.44 22.86
CA ILE A 327 11.50 3.30 23.71
C ILE A 327 13.01 3.04 23.69
N ASP A 328 13.81 4.06 23.34
CA ASP A 328 15.27 4.05 23.34
C ASP A 328 15.89 2.87 22.56
N ILE A 329 15.26 2.46 21.45
CA ILE A 329 15.89 1.46 20.59
C ILE A 329 17.13 2.09 19.93
N PRO A 330 18.31 1.46 20.03
CA PRO A 330 19.51 1.94 19.37
C PRO A 330 19.34 2.01 17.86
N GLY A 331 19.89 3.05 17.23
CA GLY A 331 19.84 3.25 15.78
C GLY A 331 21.05 3.99 15.23
N SER A 332 20.90 4.53 14.02
CA SER A 332 22.00 5.13 13.26
C SER A 332 22.09 6.66 13.37
N ALA A 333 21.27 7.29 14.23
CA ALA A 333 21.39 8.74 14.49
C ALA A 333 22.74 9.07 15.16
N PRO A 334 23.21 10.34 15.07
CA PRO A 334 24.45 10.77 15.72
C PRO A 334 24.49 10.59 17.25
N ASP A 335 23.33 10.59 17.90
CA ASP A 335 23.16 10.31 19.34
C ASP A 335 23.04 8.81 19.65
N GLY A 336 23.14 7.94 18.64
CA GLY A 336 22.96 6.49 18.75
C GLY A 336 21.50 6.04 18.81
N GLY A 337 20.53 6.95 18.68
CA GLY A 337 19.10 6.65 18.71
C GLY A 337 18.53 6.19 17.37
N TRP A 338 17.33 5.63 17.40
CA TRP A 338 16.56 5.31 16.20
C TRP A 338 16.18 6.56 15.40
N CYS A 339 16.35 6.50 14.08
CA CYS A 339 16.01 7.57 13.15
C CYS A 339 15.15 7.09 11.99
N LEU A 340 14.79 8.02 11.10
CA LEU A 340 13.95 7.71 9.95
C LEU A 340 14.58 6.65 9.05
N ARG A 341 15.89 6.73 8.82
CA ARG A 341 16.60 5.75 8.00
C ARG A 341 16.40 4.34 8.51
N ASP A 342 16.58 4.14 9.82
CA ASP A 342 16.43 2.84 10.44
C ASP A 342 15.02 2.28 10.20
N SER A 343 13.99 3.12 10.27
CA SER A 343 12.61 2.73 9.95
C SER A 343 12.42 2.37 8.47
N VAL A 344 12.96 3.17 7.54
CA VAL A 344 12.86 2.88 6.10
C VAL A 344 13.58 1.56 5.80
N GLU A 345 14.76 1.33 6.38
CA GLU A 345 15.50 0.07 6.27
C GLU A 345 14.74 -1.10 6.88
N GLU A 346 14.09 -0.92 8.04
CA GLU A 346 13.23 -1.93 8.67
C GLU A 346 12.07 -2.31 7.73
N VAL A 347 11.38 -1.33 7.14
CA VAL A 347 10.25 -1.57 6.23
C VAL A 347 10.71 -2.19 4.91
N PHE A 348 11.84 -1.74 4.34
CA PHE A 348 12.46 -2.36 3.18
C PHE A 348 12.84 -3.82 3.43
N GLY A 349 13.48 -4.09 4.57
CA GLY A 349 13.81 -5.44 5.01
C GLY A 349 12.57 -6.32 5.15
N LYS A 350 11.47 -5.78 5.71
CA LYS A 350 10.18 -6.49 5.80
C LYS A 350 9.63 -6.85 4.42
N ALA A 351 9.62 -5.92 3.46
CA ALA A 351 9.12 -6.17 2.11
C ALA A 351 9.94 -7.28 1.41
N VAL A 352 11.27 -7.18 1.38
CA VAL A 352 12.13 -8.16 0.72
C VAL A 352 12.04 -9.53 1.40
N ALA A 353 12.03 -9.56 2.74
CA ALA A 353 11.93 -10.81 3.48
C ALA A 353 10.57 -11.50 3.26
N ALA A 354 9.47 -10.74 3.24
CA ALA A 354 8.14 -11.26 2.93
C ALA A 354 8.09 -11.87 1.52
N ALA A 355 8.59 -11.14 0.51
CA ALA A 355 8.71 -11.66 -0.85
C ALA A 355 9.48 -12.99 -0.94
N ALA A 356 10.62 -13.09 -0.25
CA ALA A 356 11.42 -14.30 -0.19
C ALA A 356 10.67 -15.47 0.49
N ARG A 357 9.92 -15.19 1.57
CA ARG A 357 9.10 -16.19 2.27
C ARG A 357 7.94 -16.68 1.40
N ILE A 358 7.25 -15.80 0.68
CA ILE A 358 6.18 -16.18 -0.27
C ILE A 358 6.74 -17.09 -1.36
N ASN A 359 7.85 -16.70 -1.98
CA ASN A 359 8.52 -17.49 -3.03
C ASN A 359 8.97 -18.87 -2.53
N ARG A 360 9.25 -19.01 -1.24
CA ARG A 360 9.57 -20.30 -0.61
C ARG A 360 8.31 -21.12 -0.34
N ILE A 361 7.24 -20.50 0.18
CA ILE A 361 5.97 -21.17 0.52
C ILE A 361 5.28 -21.70 -0.74
N LEU A 362 5.20 -20.89 -1.79
CA LEU A 362 4.54 -21.23 -3.05
C LEU A 362 5.42 -22.05 -4.01
N ARG A 363 6.66 -22.38 -3.62
CA ARG A 363 7.56 -23.15 -4.48
C ARG A 363 6.99 -24.57 -4.68
N PRO A 364 6.88 -25.07 -5.92
CA PRO A 364 6.53 -26.46 -6.15
C PRO A 364 7.63 -27.38 -5.61
N THR A 365 7.23 -28.56 -5.16
CA THR A 365 8.11 -29.59 -4.61
C THR A 365 9.06 -30.10 -5.69
N ASN A 366 8.53 -30.36 -6.90
CA ASN A 366 9.32 -30.61 -8.09
C ASN A 366 9.68 -29.28 -8.80
N PRO A 367 10.96 -28.86 -8.82
CA PRO A 367 11.37 -27.63 -9.47
C PRO A 367 11.15 -27.63 -10.99
N LYS A 368 11.10 -28.81 -11.62
CA LYS A 368 10.87 -28.92 -13.08
C LYS A 368 9.49 -28.44 -13.49
N THR A 369 8.51 -28.47 -12.59
CA THR A 369 7.15 -27.97 -12.86
C THR A 369 7.11 -26.47 -13.15
N ARG A 370 8.19 -25.72 -12.83
CA ARG A 370 8.31 -24.29 -13.18
C ARG A 370 8.80 -24.04 -14.61
N TYR A 371 9.44 -25.01 -15.24
CA TYR A 371 10.23 -24.79 -16.46
C TYR A 371 9.82 -25.75 -17.58
N ALA A 372 9.62 -25.18 -18.77
CA ALA A 372 9.45 -25.92 -20.00
C ALA A 372 10.73 -26.68 -20.40
N PRO A 373 10.62 -27.71 -21.27
CA PRO A 373 11.79 -28.31 -21.92
C PRO A 373 12.60 -27.21 -22.65
N GLY A 374 13.80 -26.92 -22.14
CA GLY A 374 14.62 -25.76 -22.58
C GLY A 374 14.94 -24.77 -21.46
N GLY A 375 14.38 -24.94 -20.27
CA GLY A 375 14.71 -24.15 -19.08
C GLY A 375 14.00 -22.80 -18.98
N GLN A 376 13.16 -22.45 -19.95
CA GLN A 376 12.30 -21.27 -19.88
C GLN A 376 11.17 -21.50 -18.87
N SER A 377 10.85 -20.49 -18.06
CA SER A 377 9.72 -20.58 -17.14
C SER A 377 8.40 -20.61 -17.90
N TYR A 378 7.48 -21.50 -17.51
CA TYR A 378 6.13 -21.52 -18.07
C TYR A 378 5.40 -20.18 -17.85
N SER A 379 4.63 -19.77 -18.83
CA SER A 379 3.64 -18.68 -18.75
C SER A 379 2.42 -19.10 -17.91
N VAL A 380 1.60 -18.14 -17.51
CA VAL A 380 0.33 -18.42 -16.81
C VAL A 380 -0.59 -19.27 -17.69
N ALA A 381 -0.73 -18.93 -18.97
CA ALA A 381 -1.55 -19.68 -19.92
C ALA A 381 -1.10 -21.15 -20.07
N GLU A 382 0.21 -21.40 -20.14
CA GLU A 382 0.75 -22.77 -20.22
C GLU A 382 0.49 -23.56 -18.93
N LEU A 383 0.65 -22.94 -17.76
CA LEU A 383 0.37 -23.58 -16.47
C LEU A 383 -1.13 -23.88 -16.31
N VAL A 384 -2.02 -22.98 -16.75
CA VAL A 384 -3.47 -23.24 -16.80
C VAL A 384 -3.78 -24.39 -17.76
N ALA A 385 -3.14 -24.43 -18.93
CA ALA A 385 -3.33 -25.52 -19.88
C ALA A 385 -2.85 -26.87 -19.32
N LEU A 386 -1.74 -26.90 -18.58
CA LEU A 386 -1.28 -28.08 -17.85
C LEU A 386 -2.28 -28.50 -16.78
N LEU A 387 -2.80 -27.54 -16.00
CA LEU A 387 -3.75 -27.82 -14.92
C LEU A 387 -5.07 -28.44 -15.43
N LYS A 388 -5.46 -28.14 -16.67
CA LYS A 388 -6.65 -28.71 -17.32
C LYS A 388 -6.44 -30.13 -17.85
N ARG A 389 -5.20 -30.65 -17.87
CA ARG A 389 -4.92 -32.00 -18.37
C ARG A 389 -5.37 -33.08 -17.37
N PRO A 390 -5.80 -34.25 -17.85
CA PRO A 390 -6.03 -35.41 -16.99
C PRO A 390 -4.78 -35.76 -16.16
N PRO A 391 -4.94 -36.22 -14.90
CA PRO A 391 -3.80 -36.54 -14.03
C PRO A 391 -2.78 -37.51 -14.64
N HIS A 392 -3.22 -38.49 -15.43
CA HIS A 392 -2.33 -39.46 -16.08
C HIS A 392 -1.41 -38.83 -17.14
N GLU A 393 -1.83 -37.74 -17.79
CA GLU A 393 -0.98 -37.01 -18.73
C GLU A 393 0.09 -36.18 -18.02
N LEU A 394 -0.22 -35.65 -16.83
CA LEU A 394 0.75 -34.94 -15.98
C LEU A 394 1.82 -35.89 -15.45
N SER A 395 1.42 -37.12 -15.07
CA SER A 395 2.35 -38.17 -14.65
C SER A 395 3.38 -38.51 -15.74
N ASN A 396 3.00 -38.48 -17.02
CA ASN A 396 3.93 -38.69 -18.14
C ASN A 396 5.01 -37.60 -18.24
N LEU A 397 4.71 -36.39 -17.74
CA LEU A 397 5.66 -35.28 -17.61
C LEU A 397 6.42 -35.30 -16.27
N ASN A 398 6.16 -36.30 -15.43
CA ASN A 398 6.64 -36.39 -14.06
C ASN A 398 6.22 -35.17 -13.21
N PHE A 399 5.00 -34.67 -13.44
CA PHE A 399 4.39 -33.58 -12.69
C PHE A 399 3.29 -34.10 -11.77
N ASP A 400 3.30 -33.64 -10.52
CA ASP A 400 2.15 -33.75 -9.63
C ASP A 400 1.21 -32.56 -9.86
N HIS A 401 -0.10 -32.79 -9.78
CA HIS A 401 -1.12 -31.76 -9.95
C HIS A 401 -0.98 -30.65 -8.91
N ALA A 402 -0.62 -30.99 -7.66
CA ALA A 402 -0.37 -30.00 -6.62
C ALA A 402 0.85 -29.12 -6.93
N ASP A 403 1.88 -29.67 -7.56
CA ASP A 403 3.04 -28.90 -8.00
C ASP A 403 2.69 -27.96 -9.15
N VAL A 404 1.80 -28.34 -10.07
CA VAL A 404 1.32 -27.44 -11.14
C VAL A 404 0.53 -26.27 -10.53
N MET A 405 -0.34 -26.55 -9.55
CA MET A 405 -1.07 -25.50 -8.81
C MET A 405 -0.13 -24.54 -8.08
N LYS A 406 0.89 -25.05 -7.39
CA LYS A 406 1.90 -24.21 -6.71
C LYS A 406 2.72 -23.39 -7.70
N ALA A 407 3.14 -23.98 -8.83
CA ALA A 407 3.83 -23.26 -9.89
C ALA A 407 2.98 -22.12 -10.45
N LEU A 408 1.68 -22.34 -10.66
CA LEU A 408 0.72 -21.33 -11.09
C LEU A 408 0.52 -20.23 -10.05
N ALA A 409 0.31 -20.59 -8.77
CA ALA A 409 0.19 -19.65 -7.66
C ALA A 409 1.42 -18.73 -7.55
N LEU A 410 2.62 -19.32 -7.61
CA LEU A 410 3.88 -18.57 -7.59
C LEU A 410 4.00 -17.63 -8.80
N LYS A 411 3.64 -18.07 -10.00
CA LYS A 411 3.71 -17.25 -11.21
C LYS A 411 2.75 -16.06 -11.16
N LEU A 412 1.54 -16.27 -10.67
CA LEU A 412 0.55 -15.20 -10.46
C LEU A 412 1.06 -14.18 -9.43
N TRP A 413 1.61 -14.65 -8.30
CA TRP A 413 2.25 -13.80 -7.30
C TRP A 413 3.39 -12.96 -7.89
N GLU A 414 4.34 -13.60 -8.60
CA GLU A 414 5.49 -12.90 -9.20
C GLU A 414 5.03 -11.81 -10.19
N THR A 415 3.94 -12.05 -10.91
CA THR A 415 3.34 -11.09 -11.85
C THR A 415 2.69 -9.93 -11.10
N HIS A 416 1.84 -10.23 -10.12
CA HIS A 416 1.18 -9.23 -9.28
C HIS A 416 2.18 -8.33 -8.56
N GLN A 417 3.18 -8.94 -7.92
CA GLN A 417 4.24 -8.25 -7.18
C GLN A 417 4.97 -7.22 -8.05
N LYS A 418 5.35 -7.61 -9.27
CA LYS A 418 6.04 -6.70 -10.21
C LYS A 418 5.10 -5.61 -10.70
N GLY A 419 3.87 -5.98 -11.05
CA GLY A 419 2.83 -5.03 -11.44
C GLY A 419 2.56 -3.98 -10.36
N TYR A 420 2.55 -4.39 -9.09
CA TYR A 420 2.31 -3.52 -7.94
C TYR A 420 3.40 -2.47 -7.77
N VAL A 421 4.66 -2.87 -7.84
CA VAL A 421 5.81 -1.95 -7.78
C VAL A 421 5.78 -0.98 -8.96
N ILE A 422 5.58 -1.48 -10.19
CA ILE A 422 5.51 -0.66 -11.40
C ILE A 422 4.34 0.33 -11.31
N TRP A 423 3.17 -0.10 -10.82
CA TRP A 423 2.00 0.76 -10.59
C TRP A 423 2.32 1.99 -9.74
N HIS A 424 3.00 1.83 -8.61
CA HIS A 424 3.39 2.98 -7.77
C HIS A 424 4.26 3.99 -8.51
N PHE A 425 5.17 3.51 -9.37
CA PHE A 425 6.05 4.39 -10.13
C PHE A 425 5.33 5.19 -11.22
N ALA A 426 4.24 4.68 -11.80
CA ALA A 426 3.55 5.43 -12.86
C ALA A 426 2.20 6.02 -12.46
N CYS A 427 1.72 5.74 -11.25
CA CYS A 427 0.48 6.30 -10.76
C CYS A 427 0.77 7.71 -10.22
N PRO A 428 0.19 8.79 -10.82
CA PRO A 428 0.47 10.15 -10.40
C PRO A 428 0.17 10.42 -8.93
N ARG A 429 -0.73 9.63 -8.31
CA ARG A 429 -1.07 9.66 -6.89
C ARG A 429 0.15 9.60 -5.97
N TYR A 430 1.20 8.88 -6.36
CA TYR A 430 2.39 8.67 -5.50
C TYR A 430 3.49 9.69 -5.73
N ARG A 431 3.35 10.59 -6.72
CA ARG A 431 4.32 11.67 -7.01
C ARG A 431 5.77 11.21 -7.11
N THR A 432 5.99 9.94 -7.49
CA THR A 432 7.32 9.34 -7.60
C THR A 432 8.15 9.98 -8.70
N TYR A 433 7.52 10.55 -9.74
CA TYR A 433 8.20 11.34 -10.78
C TYR A 433 8.95 12.56 -10.21
N GLU A 434 8.42 13.21 -9.17
CA GLU A 434 9.08 14.36 -8.54
C GLU A 434 10.40 13.96 -7.85
N LEU A 435 10.44 12.75 -7.28
CA LEU A 435 11.65 12.14 -6.75
C LEU A 435 12.71 11.96 -7.85
N PHE A 436 12.28 11.52 -9.03
CA PHE A 436 13.18 11.22 -10.14
C PHE A 436 13.66 12.44 -10.89
N ASP A 437 12.79 13.43 -11.12
CA ASP A 437 13.19 14.72 -11.70
C ASP A 437 14.28 15.35 -10.83
N TYR A 438 14.10 15.32 -9.51
CA TYR A 438 15.09 15.80 -8.56
C TYR A 438 16.43 15.02 -8.63
N VAL A 439 16.39 13.69 -8.69
CA VAL A 439 17.62 12.87 -8.84
C VAL A 439 18.29 13.09 -10.19
N ARG A 440 17.52 13.24 -11.27
CA ARG A 440 18.06 13.54 -12.61
C ARG A 440 18.79 14.88 -12.61
N ASP A 441 18.19 15.89 -12.01
CA ASP A 441 18.78 17.24 -11.94
C ASP A 441 20.05 17.24 -11.07
N MET A 442 20.12 16.40 -10.04
CA MET A 442 21.30 16.24 -9.18
C MET A 442 22.45 15.48 -9.84
N MET A 443 22.16 14.35 -10.51
CA MET A 443 23.20 13.50 -11.12
C MET A 443 23.71 14.02 -12.47
N GLY A 444 23.05 15.04 -13.03
CA GLY A 444 23.29 15.51 -14.38
C GLY A 444 22.71 14.55 -15.45
N PRO A 445 22.34 15.09 -16.62
CA PRO A 445 21.64 14.34 -17.68
C PRO A 445 22.48 13.19 -18.29
N GLU A 446 23.80 13.19 -18.11
CA GLU A 446 24.72 12.21 -18.71
C GLU A 446 25.04 11.00 -17.81
N SER A 447 24.51 10.94 -16.58
CA SER A 447 24.75 9.79 -15.73
C SER A 447 23.95 8.56 -16.21
N ALA A 448 24.57 7.37 -16.22
CA ALA A 448 23.89 6.11 -16.57
C ALA A 448 22.64 5.84 -15.69
N GLY A 449 22.61 6.41 -14.48
CA GLY A 449 21.43 6.40 -13.61
C GLY A 449 20.30 7.32 -14.11
N ALA A 450 20.63 8.49 -14.64
CA ALA A 450 19.66 9.39 -15.26
C ALA A 450 19.11 8.80 -16.57
N GLU A 451 19.92 8.09 -17.35
CA GLU A 451 19.46 7.42 -18.57
C GLU A 451 18.46 6.30 -18.28
N TRP A 452 18.73 5.42 -17.31
CA TRP A 452 17.79 4.37 -16.88
C TRP A 452 16.47 4.95 -16.34
N LEU A 453 16.54 6.02 -15.55
CA LEU A 453 15.36 6.73 -15.05
C LEU A 453 14.60 7.40 -16.20
N THR A 454 15.31 8.08 -17.09
CA THR A 454 14.70 8.77 -18.24
C THR A 454 14.06 7.77 -19.21
N GLU A 455 14.67 6.62 -19.46
CA GLU A 455 14.14 5.57 -20.34
C GLU A 455 12.95 4.84 -19.70
N SER A 456 13.02 4.55 -18.40
CA SER A 456 11.89 3.97 -17.66
C SER A 456 10.69 4.93 -17.59
N PHE A 457 10.92 6.24 -17.55
CA PHE A 457 9.87 7.26 -17.39
C PHE A 457 9.42 7.98 -18.66
N ARG A 458 10.20 7.99 -19.74
CA ARG A 458 9.76 8.50 -21.07
C ARG A 458 8.51 7.80 -21.60
N HIS A 459 8.18 6.64 -21.06
CA HIS A 459 6.98 5.87 -21.38
C HIS A 459 5.83 6.05 -20.38
N VAL A 460 6.02 6.87 -19.33
CA VAL A 460 5.04 7.17 -18.28
C VAL A 460 4.30 8.49 -18.54
N THR A 461 5.01 9.48 -19.07
CA THR A 461 4.46 10.74 -19.59
C THR A 461 4.06 10.58 -21.05
#